data_AF-A0A973FPB3-F1
#
_entry.id   AF-A0A973FPB3-F1
#
_cell.length_a   1.000
_cell.length_b   1.000
_cell.length_c   1.000
_cell.angle_alpha   90.00
_cell.angle_beta   90.00
_cell.angle_gamma   90.00
#
_symmetry.space_group_name_H-M   'P 1'
#
loop_
_entity.id
_entity.type
_entity.pdbx_description
1 polymer ?
#
loop_
_entity_poly.entity_id
_entity_poly.type
_entity_poly.pdbx_seq_one_letter_code
_entity_poly.pdbx_strand_id
1 'polypeptide(L)'
;PISPTPPSVASPAAREKSDSPARVVLPPLSERNQNRQPVRREPPAPPREAERPARREVPARPRDDDRYARRETSTRSREELYARREAASRSREDRPIRRDYGRVEPPARPGARRSFASFVPTGDENLDEFLMQLELEPANYSMAISLARLCAQTGRTDLMSYSYRYLIRSSPALEEVAEEIQDLIGTVDDPATSSQLYRMLGDTFSKQGRLRDAIAAYNHTFGG
;
A
#
# COMPACT_ATOMS: atom_id res chain seq x y z
N PRO A 1 59.74 5.16 52.18
CA PRO A 1 60.40 5.33 50.87
C PRO A 1 61.10 4.03 50.44
N ILE A 2 61.13 3.77 49.13
CA ILE A 2 61.57 2.55 48.41
C ILE A 2 60.38 1.70 47.94
N SER A 3 59.89 2.01 46.74
CA SER A 3 59.35 1.04 45.78
C SER A 3 60.53 0.30 45.15
N PRO A 4 60.40 -0.98 44.73
CA PRO A 4 60.07 -1.18 43.32
C PRO A 4 59.26 -2.47 42.98
N THR A 5 58.47 -2.34 41.90
CA THR A 5 58.14 -3.34 40.85
C THR A 5 57.42 -4.66 41.20
N PRO A 6 56.24 -4.93 40.60
CA PRO A 6 55.89 -6.28 40.13
C PRO A 6 56.69 -6.63 38.84
N PRO A 7 57.05 -7.91 38.62
CA PRO A 7 57.75 -8.33 37.42
C PRO A 7 56.88 -8.25 36.16
N SER A 8 57.56 -7.82 35.11
CA SER A 8 57.10 -7.72 33.74
C SER A 8 57.22 -9.07 33.00
N VAL A 9 56.33 -9.25 32.03
CA VAL A 9 56.38 -10.12 30.84
C VAL A 9 56.29 -11.64 31.01
N ALA A 10 55.16 -12.19 30.54
CA ALA A 10 55.16 -13.25 29.52
C ALA A 10 53.79 -13.28 28.82
N SER A 11 53.64 -12.44 27.79
CA SER A 11 52.61 -12.61 26.77
C SER A 11 52.87 -13.92 26.01
N PRO A 12 51.92 -14.85 25.89
CA PRO A 12 51.95 -15.82 24.82
C PRO A 12 51.22 -15.25 23.60
N ALA A 13 52.04 -14.97 22.59
CA ALA A 13 51.78 -15.18 21.18
C ALA A 13 50.51 -14.53 20.59
N ALA A 14 50.76 -13.41 19.93
CA ALA A 14 49.96 -12.92 18.81
C ALA A 14 49.64 -14.06 17.83
N ARG A 15 48.36 -14.44 17.77
CA ARG A 15 47.79 -15.01 16.55
C ARG A 15 47.35 -13.84 15.68
N GLU A 16 48.24 -13.42 14.79
CA GLU A 16 47.84 -12.70 13.59
C GLU A 16 46.88 -13.59 12.80
N LYS A 17 45.59 -13.26 12.86
CA LYS A 17 44.65 -13.55 11.78
C LYS A 17 44.03 -12.22 11.40
N SER A 18 44.61 -11.65 10.35
CA SER A 18 44.08 -10.55 9.57
C SER A 18 42.70 -10.91 9.04
N ASP A 19 41.66 -10.46 9.73
CA ASP A 19 40.28 -10.51 9.23
C ASP A 19 39.99 -9.19 8.49
N SER A 20 40.44 -9.14 7.24
CA SER A 20 40.08 -8.06 6.30
C SER A 20 38.84 -8.51 5.52
N PRO A 21 37.79 -7.67 5.40
CA PRO A 21 36.58 -8.05 4.66
C PRO A 21 36.91 -8.29 3.18
N ALA A 22 36.33 -9.37 2.64
CA ALA A 22 36.51 -9.83 1.28
C ALA A 22 36.37 -8.68 0.26
N ARG A 23 37.48 -8.30 -0.37
CA ARG A 23 37.48 -7.42 -1.54
C ARG A 23 36.92 -8.20 -2.73
N VAL A 24 35.68 -7.91 -3.10
CA VAL A 24 35.09 -8.35 -4.39
C VAL A 24 35.84 -7.62 -5.50
N VAL A 25 36.76 -8.34 -6.17
CA VAL A 25 37.43 -7.85 -7.37
C VAL A 25 36.45 -7.95 -8.54
N LEU A 26 35.91 -6.82 -8.98
CA LEU A 26 35.13 -6.73 -10.21
C LEU A 26 36.09 -6.80 -11.42
N PRO A 27 35.74 -7.54 -12.48
CA PRO A 27 36.51 -7.53 -13.73
C PRO A 27 36.50 -6.13 -14.38
N PRO A 28 37.58 -5.75 -15.10
CA PRO A 28 37.67 -4.43 -15.74
C PRO A 28 36.60 -4.25 -16.82
N LEU A 29 36.06 -3.02 -16.91
CA LEU A 29 34.95 -2.61 -17.78
C LEU A 29 35.19 -2.79 -19.29
N SER A 30 36.41 -3.11 -19.71
CA SER A 30 36.82 -3.22 -21.12
C SER A 30 36.28 -4.48 -21.83
N GLU A 31 35.81 -5.49 -21.09
CA GLU A 31 35.29 -6.73 -21.67
C GLU A 31 33.75 -6.81 -21.74
N ARG A 32 33.03 -5.90 -21.08
CA ARG A 32 31.55 -5.94 -21.03
C ARG A 32 30.87 -5.40 -22.31
N ASN A 33 31.62 -4.74 -23.19
CA ASN A 33 31.09 -4.09 -24.39
C ASN A 33 31.22 -4.91 -25.69
N GLN A 34 31.85 -6.09 -25.67
CA GLN A 34 32.04 -6.91 -26.89
C GLN A 34 30.82 -7.78 -27.25
N ASN A 35 29.82 -7.88 -26.36
CA ASN A 35 28.58 -8.64 -26.61
C ASN A 35 27.43 -7.83 -27.20
N ARG A 36 27.67 -6.59 -27.65
CA ARG A 36 26.69 -5.83 -28.46
C ARG A 36 27.02 -5.96 -29.94
N GLN A 37 26.70 -7.13 -30.53
CA GLN A 37 26.55 -7.20 -31.98
C GLN A 37 25.20 -6.57 -32.37
N PRO A 38 25.17 -5.55 -33.25
CA PRO A 38 23.95 -5.14 -33.91
C PRO A 38 23.68 -6.12 -35.07
N VAL A 39 22.77 -7.07 -34.87
CA VAL A 39 22.24 -7.89 -35.97
C VAL A 39 21.40 -6.97 -36.87
N ARG A 40 22.02 -6.57 -37.98
CA ARG A 40 21.43 -5.88 -39.12
C ARG A 40 20.31 -6.74 -39.70
N ARG A 41 19.04 -6.47 -39.36
CA ARG A 41 17.88 -7.07 -40.02
C ARG A 41 17.58 -6.26 -41.29
N GLU A 42 17.86 -6.87 -42.43
CA GLU A 42 17.33 -6.42 -43.72
C GLU A 42 15.79 -6.48 -43.73
N PRO A 43 15.11 -5.55 -44.41
CA PRO A 43 13.66 -5.63 -44.61
C PRO A 43 13.33 -6.59 -45.76
N PRO A 44 12.37 -7.52 -45.62
CA PRO A 44 11.89 -8.29 -46.76
C PRO A 44 11.00 -7.41 -47.67
N ALA A 45 11.24 -7.52 -48.97
CA ALA A 45 10.43 -6.94 -50.05
C ALA A 45 9.04 -7.62 -50.17
N PRO A 46 8.02 -6.96 -50.76
CA PRO A 46 6.64 -7.44 -50.74
C PRO A 46 6.31 -8.39 -51.91
N PRO A 47 5.40 -9.37 -51.74
CA PRO A 47 4.64 -9.92 -52.86
C PRO A 47 3.31 -9.18 -53.06
N ARG A 48 2.90 -9.16 -54.33
CA ARG A 48 1.79 -8.41 -54.95
C ARG A 48 0.42 -9.06 -54.73
N GLU A 49 -0.58 -8.16 -54.70
CA GLU A 49 -1.93 -8.23 -55.33
C GLU A 49 -2.99 -9.24 -54.86
N ALA A 50 -4.25 -8.79 -55.02
CA ALA A 50 -5.56 -9.42 -54.76
C ALA A 50 -5.99 -9.35 -53.27
N GLU A 51 -7.10 -8.73 -52.84
CA GLU A 51 -8.32 -8.26 -53.48
C GLU A 51 -8.90 -7.09 -52.66
N ARG A 52 -9.34 -6.02 -53.34
CA ARG A 52 -10.20 -4.98 -52.74
C ARG A 52 -11.66 -5.35 -53.02
N PRO A 53 -12.57 -5.25 -52.05
CA PRO A 53 -13.96 -4.98 -52.37
C PRO A 53 -14.32 -3.53 -52.03
N ALA A 54 -14.85 -2.87 -53.06
CA ALA A 54 -15.91 -1.86 -53.02
C ALA A 54 -15.67 -0.58 -52.20
N ARG A 55 -15.13 0.39 -52.92
CA ARG A 55 -15.38 1.83 -52.74
C ARG A 55 -16.90 2.05 -52.81
N ARG A 56 -17.56 2.24 -51.66
CA ARG A 56 -18.97 2.63 -51.61
C ARG A 56 -19.05 4.14 -51.87
N GLU A 57 -19.42 4.48 -53.10
CA GLU A 57 -19.82 5.84 -53.47
C GLU A 57 -21.04 6.24 -52.63
N VAL A 58 -20.93 7.34 -51.89
CA VAL A 58 -22.08 7.99 -51.26
C VAL A 58 -22.42 9.21 -52.10
N PRO A 59 -23.66 9.32 -52.61
CA PRO A 59 -24.06 10.43 -53.45
C PRO A 59 -24.13 11.73 -52.64
N ALA A 60 -23.83 12.83 -53.30
CA ALA A 60 -23.93 14.16 -52.74
C ALA A 60 -25.39 14.64 -52.59
N ARG A 61 -25.60 15.47 -51.54
CA ARG A 61 -26.67 16.47 -51.27
C ARG A 61 -27.85 16.01 -50.37
N PRO A 62 -28.58 16.91 -49.68
CA PRO A 62 -28.44 18.38 -49.56
C PRO A 62 -28.30 18.92 -48.11
N ARG A 63 -27.91 20.20 -48.03
CA ARG A 63 -27.91 21.07 -46.84
C ARG A 63 -29.34 21.32 -46.31
N ASP A 64 -29.43 21.45 -44.97
CA ASP A 64 -30.31 22.36 -44.20
C ASP A 64 -31.45 21.84 -43.28
N ASP A 65 -31.76 20.54 -43.15
CA ASP A 65 -32.87 20.11 -42.27
C ASP A 65 -32.52 19.64 -40.84
N ASP A 66 -31.27 19.27 -40.54
CA ASP A 66 -30.91 18.66 -39.23
C ASP A 66 -30.79 19.66 -38.05
N ARG A 67 -30.78 20.97 -38.32
CA ARG A 67 -30.62 21.97 -37.24
C ARG A 67 -31.86 22.16 -36.39
N TYR A 68 -33.06 21.87 -36.91
CA TYR A 68 -34.30 22.03 -36.15
C TYR A 68 -34.63 20.81 -35.27
N ALA A 69 -34.32 19.59 -35.72
CA ALA A 69 -34.54 18.37 -34.94
C ALA A 69 -33.65 18.27 -33.68
N ARG A 70 -32.42 18.83 -33.73
CA ARG A 70 -31.48 18.82 -32.58
C ARG A 70 -31.86 19.80 -31.47
N ARG A 71 -32.65 20.85 -31.78
CA ARG A 71 -33.02 21.87 -30.80
C ARG A 71 -34.17 21.41 -29.89
N GLU A 72 -35.13 20.67 -30.44
CA GLU A 72 -36.30 20.20 -29.68
C GLU A 72 -35.98 19.04 -28.72
N THR A 73 -35.00 18.20 -29.08
CA THR A 73 -34.54 17.10 -28.22
C THR A 73 -33.73 17.59 -27.02
N SER A 74 -33.04 18.72 -27.15
CA SER A 74 -32.26 19.33 -26.06
C SER A 74 -33.10 20.15 -25.08
N THR A 75 -34.24 20.69 -25.48
CA THR A 75 -35.15 21.42 -24.58
C THR A 75 -36.01 20.46 -23.77
N ARG A 76 -36.51 19.38 -24.38
CA ARG A 76 -37.27 18.31 -23.68
C ARG A 76 -36.45 17.65 -22.56
N SER A 77 -35.17 17.37 -22.82
CA SER A 77 -34.27 16.80 -21.82
C SER A 77 -33.92 17.77 -20.68
N ARG A 78 -33.93 19.09 -20.93
CA ARG A 78 -33.73 20.10 -19.90
C ARG A 78 -34.98 20.29 -19.03
N GLU A 79 -36.17 20.32 -19.63
CA GLU A 79 -37.44 20.36 -18.89
C GLU A 79 -37.67 19.11 -18.05
N GLU A 80 -37.32 17.92 -18.54
CA GLU A 80 -37.38 16.68 -17.75
C GLU A 80 -36.43 16.70 -16.55
N LEU A 81 -35.23 17.28 -16.68
CA LEU A 81 -34.30 17.41 -15.57
C LEU A 81 -34.80 18.39 -14.50
N TYR A 82 -35.48 19.48 -14.92
CA TYR A 82 -36.13 20.40 -13.98
C TYR A 82 -37.33 19.75 -13.30
N ALA A 83 -38.20 19.06 -14.04
CA ALA A 83 -39.35 18.33 -13.48
C ALA A 83 -38.90 17.22 -12.51
N ARG A 84 -37.84 16.49 -12.82
CA ARG A 84 -37.26 15.45 -11.94
C ARG A 84 -36.63 16.05 -10.69
N ARG A 85 -35.95 17.20 -10.81
CA ARG A 85 -35.42 17.94 -9.66
C ARG A 85 -36.56 18.46 -8.78
N GLU A 86 -37.62 18.99 -9.36
CA GLU A 86 -38.77 19.53 -8.63
C GLU A 86 -39.54 18.42 -7.89
N ALA A 87 -39.73 17.27 -8.52
CA ALA A 87 -40.33 16.08 -7.91
C ALA A 87 -39.47 15.53 -6.74
N ALA A 88 -38.14 15.58 -6.86
CA ALA A 88 -37.23 15.17 -5.79
C ALA A 88 -37.27 16.12 -4.59
N SER A 89 -37.47 17.43 -4.82
CA SER A 89 -37.68 18.40 -3.73
C SER A 89 -39.03 18.21 -3.03
N ARG A 90 -40.13 18.01 -3.78
CA ARG A 90 -41.46 17.78 -3.18
C ARG A 90 -41.53 16.46 -2.40
N SER A 91 -40.83 15.42 -2.86
CA SER A 91 -40.69 14.15 -2.14
C SER A 91 -39.96 14.29 -0.79
N ARG A 92 -39.20 15.37 -0.59
CA ARG A 92 -38.45 15.64 0.64
C ARG A 92 -39.28 16.40 1.68
N GLU A 93 -40.30 17.13 1.25
CA GLU A 93 -41.18 17.94 2.09
C GLU A 93 -42.40 17.15 2.60
N ASP A 94 -42.90 16.16 1.85
CA ASP A 94 -44.05 15.33 2.22
C ASP A 94 -43.67 14.06 3.02
N ARG A 95 -42.66 14.11 3.90
CA ARG A 95 -42.40 12.99 4.81
C ARG A 95 -43.24 13.18 6.08
N PRO A 96 -44.40 12.51 6.24
CA PRO A 96 -45.15 12.61 7.48
C PRO A 96 -44.28 12.04 8.61
N ILE A 97 -44.13 12.86 9.66
CA ILE A 97 -43.54 12.49 10.95
C ILE A 97 -44.37 11.33 11.50
N ARG A 98 -43.96 10.09 11.20
CA ARG A 98 -44.53 8.89 11.79
C ARG A 98 -43.97 8.77 13.20
N ARG A 99 -44.81 9.05 14.18
CA ARG A 99 -44.56 8.87 15.62
C ARG A 99 -43.89 7.53 15.92
N ASP A 100 -42.86 7.61 16.75
CA ASP A 100 -42.24 6.56 17.55
C ASP A 100 -43.20 5.45 17.97
N TYR A 101 -42.91 4.21 17.56
CA TYR A 101 -42.92 3.02 18.41
C TYR A 101 -41.91 2.02 17.86
N GLY A 102 -40.77 1.90 18.53
CA GLY A 102 -39.71 0.94 18.19
C GLY A 102 -38.40 1.65 17.85
N ARG A 103 -37.67 2.06 18.89
CA ARG A 103 -36.28 2.50 18.83
C ARG A 103 -35.40 1.36 18.30
N VAL A 104 -35.40 1.16 16.99
CA VAL A 104 -34.28 0.52 16.31
C VAL A 104 -33.18 1.56 16.36
N GLU A 105 -32.12 1.27 17.11
CA GLU A 105 -30.95 2.13 17.12
C GLU A 105 -30.54 2.44 15.68
N PRO A 106 -30.20 3.70 15.35
CA PRO A 106 -29.57 3.98 14.07
C PRO A 106 -28.34 3.05 13.97
N PRO A 107 -28.08 2.38 12.83
CA PRO A 107 -26.91 1.53 12.70
C PRO A 107 -25.70 2.37 13.11
N ALA A 108 -24.99 1.88 14.13
CA ALA A 108 -23.81 2.52 14.67
C ALA A 108 -22.96 3.02 13.50
N ARG A 109 -22.67 4.33 13.48
CA ARG A 109 -21.74 4.90 12.51
C ARG A 109 -20.47 4.03 12.53
N PRO A 110 -20.01 3.48 11.39
CA PRO A 110 -18.74 2.75 11.34
C PRO A 110 -17.62 3.76 11.57
N GLY A 111 -17.32 4.03 12.83
CA GLY A 111 -16.50 5.17 13.19
C GLY A 111 -16.41 5.47 14.68
N ALA A 112 -16.84 4.55 15.56
CA ALA A 112 -16.15 4.48 16.86
C ALA A 112 -14.67 4.30 16.50
N ARG A 113 -13.87 5.36 16.69
CA ARG A 113 -12.44 5.32 16.43
C ARG A 113 -11.92 4.18 17.28
N ARG A 114 -11.65 3.02 16.67
CA ARG A 114 -10.95 1.95 17.37
C ARG A 114 -9.71 2.59 17.97
N SER A 115 -9.47 2.26 19.23
CA SER A 115 -8.38 2.79 20.03
C SER A 115 -7.63 1.60 20.64
N PHE A 116 -6.40 1.78 21.08
CA PHE A 116 -5.62 0.70 21.69
C PHE A 116 -6.29 0.15 22.96
N ALA A 117 -6.95 0.99 23.75
CA ALA A 117 -7.72 0.57 24.93
C ALA A 117 -8.87 -0.41 24.61
N SER A 118 -9.38 -0.44 23.36
CA SER A 118 -10.45 -1.37 22.97
C SER A 118 -10.02 -2.83 22.89
N PHE A 119 -8.71 -3.10 22.97
CA PHE A 119 -8.14 -4.45 22.99
C PHE A 119 -7.85 -4.96 24.41
N VAL A 120 -7.99 -4.11 25.43
CA VAL A 120 -7.82 -4.46 26.84
C VAL A 120 -9.13 -5.05 27.39
N PRO A 121 -9.10 -6.14 28.17
CA PRO A 121 -7.91 -6.92 28.55
C PRO A 121 -7.50 -7.92 27.48
N THR A 122 -6.19 -7.96 27.19
CA THR A 122 -5.61 -8.92 26.24
C THR A 122 -5.19 -10.22 26.94
N GLY A 123 -5.21 -10.23 28.28
CA GLY A 123 -4.81 -11.37 29.11
C GLY A 123 -3.33 -11.40 29.49
N ASP A 124 -2.53 -10.47 28.96
CA ASP A 124 -1.14 -10.23 29.37
C ASP A 124 -1.05 -8.84 30.00
N GLU A 125 -0.74 -8.78 31.30
CA GLU A 125 -0.68 -7.51 32.05
C GLU A 125 0.30 -6.52 31.43
N ASN A 126 1.48 -6.99 31.01
CA ASN A 126 2.49 -6.16 30.35
C ASN A 126 1.95 -5.55 29.04
N LEU A 127 1.24 -6.35 28.24
CA LEU A 127 0.69 -5.86 26.97
C LEU A 127 -0.40 -4.82 27.20
N ASP A 128 -1.26 -5.08 28.19
CA ASP A 128 -2.33 -4.15 28.57
C ASP A 128 -1.74 -2.81 29.07
N GLU A 129 -0.64 -2.85 29.81
CA GLU A 129 0.11 -1.65 30.20
C GLU A 129 0.67 -0.90 28.97
N PHE A 130 1.28 -1.61 28.01
CA PHE A 130 1.73 -0.99 26.76
C PHE A 130 0.58 -0.33 25.98
N LEU A 131 -0.58 -0.99 25.91
CA LEU A 131 -1.77 -0.44 25.23
C LEU A 131 -2.30 0.81 25.91
N MET A 132 -2.35 0.80 27.24
CA MET A 132 -2.78 1.95 28.04
C MET A 132 -1.80 3.13 27.92
N GLN A 133 -0.50 2.86 27.92
CA GLN A 133 0.49 3.91 27.81
C GLN A 133 0.56 4.52 26.39
N LEU A 134 0.26 3.77 25.33
CA LEU A 134 0.09 4.33 23.98
C LEU A 134 -1.14 5.23 23.83
N GLU A 135 -2.19 5.01 24.63
CA GLU A 135 -3.34 5.94 24.68
C GLU A 135 -2.98 7.27 25.35
N LEU A 136 -2.11 7.22 26.37
CA LEU A 136 -1.60 8.42 27.04
C LEU A 136 -0.60 9.18 26.15
N GLU A 137 0.25 8.45 25.44
CA GLU A 137 1.33 9.00 24.62
C GLU A 137 1.24 8.54 23.16
N PRO A 138 0.28 9.04 22.37
CA PRO A 138 0.08 8.60 20.98
C PRO A 138 1.25 8.99 20.05
N ALA A 139 2.08 9.95 20.43
CA ALA A 139 3.24 10.34 19.62
C ALA A 139 4.41 9.36 19.73
N ASN A 140 4.32 8.35 20.62
CA ASN A 140 5.39 7.40 20.87
C ASN A 140 5.38 6.25 19.83
N TYR A 141 5.90 6.53 18.63
CA TYR A 141 5.90 5.58 17.52
C TYR A 141 6.79 4.35 17.75
N SER A 142 7.90 4.50 18.49
CA SER A 142 8.78 3.36 18.81
C SER A 142 8.05 2.33 19.66
N MET A 143 7.21 2.78 20.58
CA MET A 143 6.36 1.91 21.39
C MET A 143 5.25 1.24 20.56
N ALA A 144 4.70 1.91 19.56
CA ALA A 144 3.76 1.29 18.63
C ALA A 144 4.44 0.25 17.71
N ILE A 145 5.72 0.45 17.32
CA ILE A 145 6.52 -0.54 16.58
C ILE A 145 6.79 -1.77 17.45
N SER A 146 7.26 -1.58 18.69
CA SER A 146 7.52 -2.71 19.59
C SER A 146 6.25 -3.49 19.91
N LEU A 147 5.12 -2.80 20.10
CA LEU A 147 3.80 -3.42 20.24
C LEU A 147 3.47 -4.27 19.01
N ALA A 148 3.65 -3.73 17.81
CA ALA A 148 3.35 -4.45 16.57
C ALA A 148 4.21 -5.73 16.43
N ARG A 149 5.51 -5.64 16.70
CA ARG A 149 6.44 -6.80 16.74
C ARG A 149 5.98 -7.86 17.73
N LEU A 150 5.67 -7.44 18.97
CA LEU A 150 5.22 -8.35 20.02
C LEU A 150 3.92 -9.04 19.63
N CYS A 151 2.99 -8.31 18.99
CA CYS A 151 1.73 -8.88 18.51
C CYS A 151 1.94 -9.89 17.38
N ALA A 152 2.92 -9.65 16.50
CA ALA A 152 3.28 -10.60 15.45
C ALA A 152 3.87 -11.90 16.03
N GLN A 153 4.77 -11.78 17.01
CA GLN A 153 5.38 -12.93 17.69
C GLN A 153 4.39 -13.75 18.52
N THR A 154 3.41 -13.09 19.14
CA THR A 154 2.37 -13.74 19.95
C THR A 154 1.17 -14.22 19.14
N GLY A 155 1.17 -14.03 17.81
CA GLY A 155 0.08 -14.44 16.92
C GLY A 155 -1.20 -13.60 17.04
N ARG A 156 -1.13 -12.42 17.67
CA ARG A 156 -2.25 -11.47 17.80
C ARG A 156 -2.35 -10.60 16.55
N THR A 157 -2.74 -11.21 15.43
CA THR A 157 -2.76 -10.61 14.09
C THR A 157 -3.64 -9.37 13.97
N ASP A 158 -4.79 -9.33 14.66
CA ASP A 158 -5.69 -8.18 14.68
C ASP A 158 -5.04 -6.94 15.31
N LEU A 159 -4.39 -7.12 16.47
CA LEU A 159 -3.73 -6.05 17.18
C LEU A 159 -2.47 -5.59 16.45
N MET A 160 -1.67 -6.54 15.95
CA MET A 160 -0.53 -6.28 15.07
C MET A 160 -0.94 -5.37 13.90
N SER A 161 -2.03 -5.75 13.22
CA SER A 161 -2.51 -5.02 12.04
C SER A 161 -3.04 -3.65 12.38
N TYR A 162 -3.70 -3.51 13.53
CA TYR A 162 -4.13 -2.22 14.03
C TYR A 162 -2.92 -1.31 14.32
N SER A 163 -1.90 -1.81 14.99
CA SER A 163 -0.66 -1.08 15.32
C SER A 163 0.10 -0.63 14.07
N TYR A 164 0.30 -1.51 13.09
CA TYR A 164 0.95 -1.12 11.83
C TYR A 164 0.10 -0.14 11.02
N ARG A 165 -1.22 -0.32 10.94
CA ARG A 165 -2.08 0.68 10.26
C ARG A 165 -2.07 2.02 10.96
N TYR A 166 -1.98 2.02 12.29
CA TYR A 166 -1.80 3.22 13.07
C TYR A 166 -0.49 3.92 12.66
N LEU A 167 0.64 3.20 12.70
CA LEU A 167 1.95 3.69 12.28
C LEU A 167 1.97 4.20 10.83
N ILE A 168 1.41 3.43 9.89
CA ILE A 168 1.32 3.83 8.49
C ILE A 168 0.54 5.12 8.35
N ARG A 169 -0.45 5.40 9.20
CA ARG A 169 -1.24 6.62 9.12
C ARG A 169 -0.57 7.81 9.80
N SER A 170 -0.03 7.63 11.01
CA SER A 170 0.47 8.70 11.88
C SER A 170 1.98 8.92 11.84
N SER A 171 2.78 7.88 11.54
CA SER A 171 4.24 7.97 11.60
C SER A 171 4.82 8.81 10.46
N PRO A 172 5.79 9.68 10.75
CA PRO A 172 6.62 10.34 9.75
C PRO A 172 7.71 9.41 9.19
N ALA A 173 8.10 8.37 9.93
CA ALA A 173 9.19 7.44 9.59
C ALA A 173 8.65 6.21 8.85
N LEU A 174 8.10 6.42 7.64
CA LEU A 174 7.52 5.32 6.87
C LEU A 174 8.55 4.31 6.36
N GLU A 175 9.81 4.71 6.17
CA GLU A 175 10.86 3.79 5.69
C GLU A 175 11.21 2.76 6.76
N GLU A 176 11.38 3.20 8.00
CA GLU A 176 11.62 2.31 9.15
C GLU A 176 10.46 1.32 9.33
N VAL A 177 9.22 1.77 9.16
CA VAL A 177 8.04 0.89 9.20
C VAL A 177 8.05 -0.12 8.04
N ALA A 178 8.55 0.26 6.86
CA ALA A 178 8.65 -0.66 5.72
C ALA A 178 9.74 -1.72 5.94
N GLU A 179 10.93 -1.31 6.39
CA GLU A 179 12.03 -2.21 6.76
C GLU A 179 11.59 -3.20 7.84
N GLU A 180 10.92 -2.68 8.87
CA GLU A 180 10.36 -3.48 9.95
C GLU A 180 9.42 -4.59 9.46
N ILE A 181 8.47 -4.23 8.60
CA ILE A 181 7.50 -5.19 8.06
C ILE A 181 8.22 -6.23 7.18
N GLN A 182 9.26 -5.83 6.43
CA GLN A 182 10.06 -6.76 5.62
C GLN A 182 10.83 -7.76 6.47
N ASP A 183 11.49 -7.30 7.53
CA ASP A 183 12.21 -8.16 8.47
C ASP A 183 11.25 -9.17 9.13
N LEU A 184 10.05 -8.71 9.50
CA LEU A 184 9.04 -9.57 10.10
C LEU A 184 8.50 -10.63 9.13
N ILE A 185 8.28 -10.27 7.85
CA ILE A 185 7.90 -11.24 6.81
C ILE A 185 8.96 -12.33 6.66
N GLY A 186 10.25 -12.00 6.82
CA GLY A 186 11.34 -12.97 6.77
C GLY A 186 11.41 -13.92 7.97
N THR A 187 10.71 -13.62 9.06
CA THR A 187 10.75 -14.41 10.31
C THR A 187 9.44 -15.13 10.64
N VAL A 188 8.32 -14.69 10.09
CA VAL A 188 7.00 -15.27 10.34
C VAL A 188 6.64 -16.28 9.24
N ASP A 189 6.55 -17.56 9.61
CA ASP A 189 6.18 -18.66 8.70
C ASP A 189 4.66 -18.85 8.52
N ASP A 190 3.82 -18.11 9.23
CA ASP A 190 2.37 -18.20 9.08
C ASP A 190 1.89 -17.50 7.79
N PRO A 191 1.27 -18.22 6.82
CA PRO A 191 0.85 -17.65 5.55
C PRO A 191 -0.24 -16.58 5.69
N ALA A 192 -1.11 -16.69 6.70
CA ALA A 192 -2.17 -15.70 6.93
C ALA A 192 -1.56 -14.37 7.41
N THR A 193 -0.69 -14.43 8.41
CA THR A 193 0.05 -13.27 8.93
C THR A 193 0.97 -12.69 7.87
N SER A 194 1.71 -13.53 7.12
CA SER A 194 2.58 -13.09 6.02
C SER A 194 1.80 -12.34 4.93
N SER A 195 0.64 -12.86 4.51
CA SER A 195 -0.23 -12.17 3.55
C SER A 195 -0.70 -10.81 4.08
N GLN A 196 -1.03 -10.74 5.38
CA GLN A 196 -1.45 -9.49 6.00
C GLN A 196 -0.31 -8.47 6.10
N LEU A 197 0.91 -8.93 6.40
CA LEU A 197 2.12 -8.12 6.41
C LEU A 197 2.45 -7.59 5.01
N TYR A 198 2.39 -8.41 3.96
CA TYR A 198 2.58 -7.96 2.57
C TYR A 198 1.56 -6.89 2.16
N ARG A 199 0.29 -7.02 2.61
CA ARG A 199 -0.71 -5.98 2.36
C ARG A 199 -0.34 -4.66 3.03
N MET A 200 0.10 -4.72 4.29
CA MET A 200 0.53 -3.51 5.03
C MET A 200 1.80 -2.91 4.42
N LEU A 201 2.74 -3.73 3.96
CA LEU A 201 3.92 -3.27 3.23
C LEU A 201 3.53 -2.51 1.96
N GLY A 202 2.56 -3.04 1.21
CA GLY A 202 1.97 -2.34 0.05
C GLY A 202 1.34 -0.99 0.42
N ASP A 203 0.59 -0.94 1.51
CA ASP A 203 -0.02 0.31 2.02
C ASP A 203 1.08 1.33 2.40
N THR A 204 2.16 0.88 3.04
CA THR A 204 3.32 1.71 3.39
C THR A 204 4.00 2.28 2.13
N PHE A 205 4.34 1.43 1.16
CA PHE A 205 4.95 1.88 -0.10
C PHE A 205 4.05 2.79 -0.91
N SER A 206 2.74 2.54 -0.90
CA SER A 206 1.77 3.43 -1.53
C SER A 206 1.78 4.81 -0.89
N LYS A 207 1.87 4.89 0.46
CA LYS A 207 1.94 6.17 1.17
C LYS A 207 3.26 6.91 0.89
N GLN A 208 4.35 6.18 0.63
CA GLN A 208 5.64 6.75 0.21
C GLN A 208 5.66 7.19 -1.27
N GLY A 209 4.66 6.83 -2.07
CA GLY A 209 4.63 7.09 -3.52
C GLY A 209 5.41 6.09 -4.38
N ARG A 210 5.93 5.00 -3.78
CA ARG A 210 6.67 3.92 -4.46
C ARG A 210 5.71 2.90 -5.06
N LEU A 211 4.94 3.34 -6.07
CA LEU A 211 3.86 2.53 -6.66
C LEU A 211 4.31 1.17 -7.20
N ARG A 212 5.51 1.07 -7.76
CA ARG A 212 6.05 -0.19 -8.29
C ARG A 212 6.25 -1.23 -7.19
N ASP A 213 6.82 -0.80 -6.07
CA ASP A 213 7.11 -1.66 -4.92
C ASP A 213 5.82 -2.03 -4.19
N ALA A 214 4.86 -1.11 -4.12
CA ALA A 214 3.53 -1.39 -3.59
C ALA A 214 2.80 -2.49 -4.39
N ILE A 215 2.83 -2.41 -5.72
CA ILE A 215 2.24 -3.45 -6.60
C ILE A 215 2.94 -4.79 -6.39
N ALA A 216 4.27 -4.81 -6.30
CA ALA A 216 5.02 -6.03 -6.03
C ALA A 216 4.58 -6.67 -4.69
N ALA A 217 4.43 -5.86 -3.63
CA ALA A 217 3.97 -6.34 -2.33
C ALA A 217 2.54 -6.89 -2.38
N TYR A 218 1.59 -6.21 -3.05
CA TYR A 218 0.22 -6.71 -3.17
C TYR A 218 0.10 -7.99 -4.02
N ASN A 219 0.98 -8.20 -4.99
CA ASN A 219 0.97 -9.43 -5.77
C ASN A 219 1.24 -10.66 -4.89
N HIS A 220 1.99 -10.53 -3.79
CA HIS A 220 2.19 -11.62 -2.84
C HIS A 220 0.92 -12.00 -2.07
N THR A 221 -0.06 -11.10 -1.94
CA THR A 221 -1.31 -11.38 -1.19
C THR A 221 -2.39 -12.04 -2.03
N PHE A 222 -2.32 -11.91 -3.36
CA PHE A 222 -3.34 -12.41 -4.29
C PHE A 222 -2.78 -13.40 -5.33
N GLY A 223 -1.46 -13.51 -5.47
CA GLY A 223 -0.78 -14.29 -6.50
C GLY A 223 -0.40 -15.72 -6.10
N GLY A 224 -1.13 -16.31 -5.14
CA GLY A 224 -1.00 -17.72 -4.74
C GLY A 224 -1.80 -18.65 -5.63
#